data_AF-A0A7L3MRH5-F1
#
_entry.id   AF-A0A7L3MRH5-F1
#
_cell.length_a   1.000
_cell.length_b   1.000
_cell.length_c   1.000
_cell.angle_alpha   90.00
_cell.angle_beta   90.00
_cell.angle_gamma   90.00
#
_symmetry.space_group_name_H-M   'P 1'
#
loop_
_entity.id
_entity.type
_entity.pdbx_description
1 polymer ?
#
loop_
_entity_poly.entity_id
_entity_poly.type
_entity_poly.pdbx_seq_one_letter_code
_entity_poly.pdbx_strand_id
1 'polypeptide(L)'
;TEIASDGLKGRVFEVSLADLQNDEVAFRKFKLITEDVQGKNCLTNFHGMDLTRDKMCSMVKKWQTMIEAHVDVKTTDGYLLRLFCVGFTKKRNNQIRKTSYAQHQQVRQIRKKMMEIMTREVQTNDLKEVVNKL
;
A
#
# COMPACT_ATOMS: atom_id res chain seq x y z
N THR A 1 -2.37 19.46 -34.17
CA THR A 1 -3.70 18.86 -33.96
C THR A 1 -3.59 17.88 -32.82
N GLU A 2 -4.22 18.18 -31.69
CA GLU A 2 -4.20 17.27 -30.54
C GLU A 2 -5.18 16.12 -30.79
N ILE A 3 -4.72 14.89 -30.55
CA ILE A 3 -5.55 13.69 -30.66
C ILE A 3 -6.24 13.50 -29.30
N ALA A 4 -7.56 13.33 -29.30
CA ALA A 4 -8.33 13.17 -28.07
C ALA A 4 -7.87 11.97 -27.21
N SER A 5 -7.36 10.90 -27.84
CA SER A 5 -6.78 9.75 -27.14
C SER A 5 -5.58 10.13 -26.27
N ASP A 6 -4.74 11.04 -26.77
CA ASP A 6 -3.50 11.42 -26.10
C ASP A 6 -3.79 12.27 -24.85
N GLY A 7 -4.89 13.03 -24.87
CA GLY A 7 -5.38 13.76 -23.70
C GLY A 7 -6.11 12.90 -22.66
N LEU A 8 -6.47 11.66 -23.01
CA LEU A 8 -7.10 10.68 -22.10
C LEU A 8 -6.08 9.75 -21.45
N LYS A 9 -5.05 9.34 -22.21
CA LYS A 9 -3.94 8.54 -21.69
C LYS A 9 -3.16 9.31 -20.62
N GLY A 10 -2.67 8.61 -19.61
CA GLY A 10 -1.92 9.18 -18.49
C GLY A 10 -2.77 9.79 -17.37
N ARG A 11 -4.11 9.86 -17.51
CA ARG A 11 -4.98 10.26 -16.39
C ARG A 11 -4.99 9.19 -15.31
N VAL A 12 -4.86 9.63 -14.06
CA VAL A 12 -4.88 8.77 -12.88
C VAL A 12 -6.18 8.99 -12.11
N PHE A 13 -6.90 7.90 -11.87
CA PHE A 13 -8.13 7.88 -11.09
C PHE A 13 -7.86 7.26 -9.73
N GLU A 14 -8.40 7.85 -8.68
CA GLU A 14 -8.34 7.31 -7.32
C GLU A 14 -9.71 6.75 -6.95
N VAL A 15 -9.76 5.46 -6.64
CA VAL A 15 -11.01 4.72 -6.40
C VAL A 15 -10.87 3.93 -5.10
N SER A 16 -11.95 3.84 -4.31
CA SER A 16 -12.00 2.99 -3.13
C SER A 16 -12.00 1.51 -3.53
N LEU A 17 -11.34 0.65 -2.76
CA LEU A 17 -11.39 -0.79 -3.00
C LEU A 17 -12.82 -1.35 -2.89
N ALA A 18 -13.64 -0.79 -2.00
CA ALA A 18 -15.04 -1.20 -1.84
C ALA A 18 -15.91 -0.93 -3.09
N ASP A 19 -15.49 0.02 -3.95
CA ASP A 19 -16.18 0.30 -5.22
C ASP A 19 -15.69 -0.62 -6.34
N LEU A 20 -14.52 -1.25 -6.18
CA LEU A 20 -13.93 -2.18 -7.15
C LEU A 20 -14.29 -3.65 -6.86
N GLN A 21 -14.44 -3.99 -5.57
CA GLN A 21 -14.70 -5.35 -5.10
C GLN A 21 -15.77 -5.32 -4.01
N ASN A 22 -16.81 -6.13 -4.19
CA ASN A 22 -17.87 -6.27 -3.19
C ASN A 22 -17.30 -6.88 -1.89
N ASP A 23 -17.75 -6.38 -0.73
CA ASP A 23 -17.39 -6.83 0.63
C ASP A 23 -15.96 -6.53 1.12
N GLU A 24 -15.17 -5.77 0.36
CA GLU A 24 -13.82 -5.33 0.76
C GLU A 24 -13.80 -4.04 1.61
N VAL A 25 -12.66 -3.76 2.22
CA VAL A 25 -12.49 -2.62 3.13
C VAL A 25 -12.44 -1.27 2.40
N ALA A 26 -13.28 -0.32 2.81
CA ALA A 26 -13.35 1.02 2.21
C ALA A 26 -12.14 1.94 2.50
N PHE A 27 -11.24 1.56 3.40
CA PHE A 27 -10.10 2.40 3.78
C PHE A 27 -8.90 2.29 2.83
N ARG A 28 -8.93 1.34 1.88
CA ARG A 28 -7.89 1.18 0.86
C ARG A 28 -8.33 1.89 -0.41
N LYS A 29 -7.45 2.70 -0.98
CA LYS A 29 -7.69 3.43 -2.24
C LYS A 29 -6.65 3.03 -3.25
N PHE A 30 -7.10 2.75 -4.47
CA PHE A 30 -6.26 2.38 -5.60
C PHE A 30 -6.16 3.54 -6.58
N LYS A 31 -4.96 3.76 -7.10
CA LYS A 31 -4.66 4.67 -8.19
C LYS A 31 -4.57 3.85 -9.47
N LEU A 32 -5.41 4.16 -10.43
CA LEU A 32 -5.50 3.49 -11.73
C LEU A 32 -5.15 4.48 -12.84
N ILE A 33 -4.12 4.19 -13.62
CA ILE A 33 -3.65 5.04 -14.73
C ILE A 33 -4.22 4.53 -16.05
N THR A 34 -4.71 5.43 -16.91
CA THR A 34 -5.19 5.06 -18.25
C THR A 34 -4.01 4.89 -19.21
N GLU A 35 -3.83 3.68 -19.74
CA GLU A 35 -2.75 3.38 -20.70
C GLU A 35 -3.25 3.32 -22.14
N ASP A 36 -4.46 2.81 -22.34
CA ASP A 36 -5.02 2.64 -23.68
C ASP A 36 -6.48 3.04 -23.79
N VAL A 37 -6.88 3.48 -24.98
CA VAL A 37 -8.24 3.94 -25.28
C VAL A 37 -8.75 3.16 -26.49
N GLN A 38 -9.70 2.26 -26.23
CA GLN A 38 -10.33 1.40 -27.23
C GLN A 38 -11.74 1.89 -27.52
N GLY A 39 -11.87 2.73 -28.54
CA GLY A 39 -13.15 3.34 -28.91
C GLY A 39 -13.70 4.21 -27.77
N LYS A 40 -14.68 3.67 -27.04
CA LYS A 40 -15.31 4.34 -25.88
C LYS A 40 -14.80 3.84 -24.52
N ASN A 41 -13.94 2.83 -24.50
CA ASN A 41 -13.43 2.21 -23.27
C ASN A 41 -12.01 2.70 -22.99
N CYS A 42 -11.73 3.10 -21.75
CA CYS A 42 -10.39 3.41 -21.27
C CYS A 42 -9.86 2.22 -20.47
N LEU A 43 -8.76 1.62 -20.91
CA LEU A 43 -8.09 0.54 -20.19
C LEU A 43 -7.12 1.14 -19.17
N THR A 44 -7.34 0.80 -17.91
CA THR A 44 -6.54 1.30 -16.80
C THR A 44 -5.68 0.22 -16.17
N ASN A 45 -4.46 0.58 -15.77
CA ASN A 45 -3.52 -0.29 -15.07
C ASN A 45 -3.26 0.23 -13.65
N PHE A 46 -2.70 -0.62 -12.78
CA PHE A 46 -2.34 -0.25 -11.42
C PHE A 46 -1.18 0.76 -11.41
N HIS A 47 -1.38 1.87 -10.70
CA HIS A 47 -0.37 2.92 -10.52
C HIS A 47 0.08 3.06 -9.06
N GLY A 48 -0.78 2.69 -8.10
CA GLY A 48 -0.43 2.74 -6.68
C GLY A 48 -1.60 2.44 -5.75
N MET A 49 -1.30 2.32 -4.47
CA MET A 49 -2.29 2.12 -3.41
C MET A 49 -1.95 3.04 -2.23
N ASP A 50 -2.99 3.60 -1.61
CA ASP A 50 -2.88 4.44 -0.41
C ASP A 50 -4.00 4.12 0.57
N LEU A 51 -3.79 4.45 1.84
CA LEU A 51 -4.83 4.37 2.87
C LEU A 51 -5.62 5.68 2.93
N THR A 52 -6.87 5.62 3.35
CA THR A 52 -7.63 6.83 3.65
C THR A 52 -7.04 7.55 4.86
N ARG A 53 -7.08 8.89 4.84
CA ARG A 53 -6.46 9.74 5.86
C ARG A 53 -7.05 9.50 7.25
N ASP A 54 -8.37 9.33 7.33
CA ASP A 54 -9.09 8.99 8.55
C ASP A 54 -8.58 7.67 9.15
N LYS A 55 -8.36 6.64 8.33
CA LYS A 55 -7.81 5.36 8.79
C LYS A 55 -6.40 5.53 9.34
N MET A 56 -5.51 6.19 8.61
CA MET A 56 -4.14 6.42 9.07
C MET A 56 -4.13 7.21 10.39
N CYS A 57 -4.86 8.31 10.48
CA CYS A 57 -4.99 9.10 11.70
C CYS A 57 -5.59 8.31 12.87
N SER A 58 -6.53 7.38 12.62
CA SER A 58 -7.17 6.58 13.66
C SER A 58 -6.24 5.55 14.32
N MET A 59 -5.23 5.06 13.58
CA MET A 59 -4.28 4.06 14.07
C MET A 59 -3.22 4.68 14.98
N VAL A 60 -2.89 5.95 14.76
CA VAL A 60 -1.91 6.69 15.55
C VAL A 60 -2.51 7.08 16.91
N LYS A 61 -2.10 6.37 17.96
CA LYS A 61 -2.51 6.63 19.35
C LYS A 61 -1.29 6.87 20.23
N LYS A 62 -1.49 7.56 21.36
CA LYS A 62 -0.47 7.72 22.40
C LYS A 62 -0.19 6.38 23.10
N TRP A 63 0.95 6.28 23.77
CA TRP A 63 1.34 5.16 24.63
C TRP A 63 1.68 3.83 23.92
N GLN A 64 1.91 3.89 22.62
CA GLN A 64 2.41 2.78 21.79
C GLN A 64 3.56 3.29 20.93
N THR A 65 4.42 2.38 20.47
CA THR A 65 5.50 2.69 19.53
C THR A 65 4.98 2.50 18.11
N MET A 66 5.20 3.50 17.25
CA MET A 66 5.02 3.41 15.81
C MET A 66 6.31 2.92 15.17
N ILE A 67 6.21 1.93 14.28
CA ILE A 67 7.34 1.32 13.58
C ILE A 67 7.04 1.40 12.08
N GLU A 68 7.83 2.21 11.38
CA GLU A 68 7.72 2.41 9.94
C GLU A 68 8.91 1.79 9.20
N ALA A 69 8.64 1.27 8.01
CA ALA A 69 9.62 0.72 7.08
C ALA A 69 9.22 1.08 5.64
N HIS A 70 10.22 1.28 4.78
CA HIS A 70 10.00 1.39 3.34
C HIS A 70 11.04 0.56 2.60
N VAL A 71 10.70 0.12 1.40
CA VAL A 71 11.62 -0.62 0.53
C VAL A 71 11.32 -0.34 -0.93
N ASP A 72 12.38 -0.26 -1.73
CA ASP A 72 12.32 -0.16 -3.19
C ASP A 72 12.57 -1.54 -3.77
N VAL A 73 11.60 -2.07 -4.52
CA VAL A 73 11.64 -3.44 -5.04
C VAL A 73 11.19 -3.44 -6.49
N LYS A 74 11.91 -4.22 -7.30
CA LYS A 74 11.53 -4.50 -8.68
C LYS A 74 10.75 -5.80 -8.75
N THR A 75 9.60 -5.79 -9.43
CA THR A 75 8.83 -6.99 -9.76
C THR A 75 9.47 -7.74 -10.93
N THR A 76 8.98 -8.96 -11.21
CA THR A 76 9.51 -9.81 -12.30
C THR A 76 9.27 -9.24 -13.70
N ASP A 77 8.15 -8.55 -13.89
CA ASP A 77 7.71 -7.88 -15.12
C ASP A 77 8.31 -6.47 -15.31
N GLY A 78 9.12 -6.01 -14.36
CA GLY A 78 9.98 -4.84 -14.54
C GLY A 78 9.51 -3.55 -13.88
N TYR A 79 8.36 -3.56 -13.19
CA TYR A 79 7.90 -2.39 -12.42
C TYR A 79 8.76 -2.17 -11.18
N LEU A 80 9.14 -0.91 -10.95
CA LEU A 80 9.84 -0.48 -9.73
C LEU A 80 8.80 0.11 -8.77
N LEU A 81 8.58 -0.56 -7.65
CA LEU A 81 7.62 -0.16 -6.63
C LEU A 81 8.33 0.29 -5.36
N ARG A 82 7.81 1.35 -4.73
CA ARG A 82 8.18 1.75 -3.37
C ARG A 82 7.05 1.39 -2.42
N LEU A 83 7.32 0.44 -1.54
CA LEU A 83 6.36 -0.07 -0.56
C LEU A 83 6.59 0.61 0.78
N PHE A 84 5.51 1.00 1.46
CA PHE A 84 5.53 1.53 2.81
C PHE A 84 4.78 0.56 3.73
N CYS A 85 5.34 0.30 4.91
CA CYS A 85 4.69 -0.49 5.95
C CYS A 85 4.74 0.28 7.27
N VAL A 86 3.60 0.32 7.95
CA VAL A 86 3.45 0.91 9.28
C VAL A 86 2.87 -0.12 10.23
N GLY A 87 3.47 -0.22 11.41
CA GLY A 87 3.04 -1.11 12.48
C GLY A 87 3.02 -0.40 13.82
N PHE A 88 2.17 -0.89 14.74
CA PHE A 88 2.05 -0.36 16.09
C PHE A 88 2.22 -1.47 17.12
N THR A 89 2.80 -1.16 18.27
CA THR A 89 2.88 -2.12 19.38
C THR A 89 1.51 -2.33 20.01
N LYS A 90 1.12 -3.60 20.21
CA LYS A 90 -0.16 -3.97 20.82
C LYS A 90 -0.04 -4.08 22.33
N LYS A 91 -0.97 -3.50 23.07
CA LYS A 91 -1.14 -3.74 24.51
C LYS A 91 -1.72 -5.13 24.74
N ARG A 92 -1.13 -5.92 25.64
CA ARG A 92 -1.69 -7.22 26.03
C ARG A 92 -2.90 -7.04 26.94
N ASN A 93 -3.86 -7.96 26.89
CA ASN A 93 -5.12 -7.85 27.66
C ASN A 93 -4.87 -7.73 29.18
N ASN A 94 -3.88 -8.46 29.71
CA ASN A 94 -3.56 -8.48 31.15
C ASN A 94 -2.46 -7.47 31.54
N GLN A 95 -2.15 -6.49 30.68
CA GLN A 95 -1.09 -5.51 30.93
C GLN A 95 -1.60 -4.35 31.79
N ILE A 96 -1.07 -4.25 33.02
CA ILE A 96 -1.41 -3.18 33.96
C ILE A 96 -0.84 -1.82 33.48
N ARG A 97 0.40 -1.81 32.97
CA ARG A 97 1.06 -0.59 32.47
C ARG A 97 0.27 0.05 31.33
N LYS A 98 0.12 1.37 31.37
CA LYS A 98 -0.56 2.15 30.31
C LYS A 98 0.21 2.13 28.99
N THR A 99 1.54 2.05 29.05
CA THR A 99 2.44 2.15 27.89
C THR A 99 2.89 0.79 27.37
N SER A 100 2.91 0.65 26.05
CA SER A 100 3.46 -0.49 25.34
C SER A 100 4.59 -0.03 24.42
N TYR A 101 5.75 0.29 24.98
CA TYR A 101 6.89 0.74 24.19
C TYR A 101 7.85 -0.41 23.86
N ALA A 102 8.28 -0.46 22.60
CA ALA A 102 9.36 -1.34 22.17
C ALA A 102 10.71 -0.65 22.40
N GLN A 103 11.71 -1.41 22.84
CA GLN A 103 13.08 -0.90 22.92
C GLN A 103 13.66 -0.65 21.52
N HIS A 104 14.63 0.25 21.41
CA HIS A 104 15.19 0.65 20.12
C HIS A 104 15.75 -0.55 19.32
N GLN A 105 16.40 -1.50 19.99
CA GLN A 105 16.91 -2.72 19.35
C GLN A 105 15.77 -3.59 18.78
N GLN A 106 14.66 -3.73 19.49
CA GLN A 106 13.48 -4.47 19.02
C GLN A 106 12.86 -3.78 17.79
N VAL A 107 12.76 -2.44 17.81
CA VAL A 107 12.27 -1.66 16.66
C VAL A 107 13.12 -1.91 15.41
N ARG A 108 14.46 -1.94 15.55
CA ARG A 108 15.38 -2.25 14.44
C ARG A 108 15.19 -3.67 13.90
N GLN A 109 15.02 -4.66 14.79
CA GLN A 109 14.78 -6.05 14.40
C GLN A 109 13.44 -6.21 13.66
N ILE A 110 12.37 -5.59 14.16
CA ILE A 110 11.05 -5.60 13.52
C ILE A 110 11.14 -4.94 12.14
N ARG A 111 11.78 -3.77 12.03
CA ARG A 111 11.97 -3.07 10.75
C ARG A 111 12.73 -3.93 9.73
N LYS A 112 13.78 -4.63 10.16
CA LYS A 112 14.53 -5.56 9.30
C LYS A 112 13.62 -6.68 8.78
N LYS A 113 12.79 -7.26 9.64
CA LYS A 113 11.83 -8.31 9.24
C LYS A 113 10.72 -7.80 8.33
N MET A 114 10.22 -6.58 8.54
CA MET A 114 9.27 -5.94 7.64
C MET A 114 9.85 -5.80 6.22
N MET A 115 11.08 -5.27 6.11
CA MET A 115 11.76 -5.12 4.82
C MET A 115 12.01 -6.49 4.15
N GLU A 116 12.50 -7.48 4.91
CA GLU A 116 12.77 -8.83 4.41
C GLU A 116 11.51 -9.48 3.80
N ILE A 117 10.37 -9.40 4.50
CA ILE A 117 9.11 -9.98 4.02
C ILE A 117 8.60 -9.22 2.78
N MET A 118 8.56 -7.88 2.81
CA MET A 118 8.12 -7.08 1.67
C MET A 118 8.95 -7.37 0.41
N THR A 119 10.27 -7.41 0.54
CA THR A 119 11.17 -7.73 -0.58
C THR A 119 10.88 -9.11 -1.14
N ARG A 120 10.75 -10.12 -0.27
CA ARG A 120 10.50 -11.49 -0.69
C ARG A 120 9.18 -11.64 -1.43
N GLU A 121 8.10 -11.03 -0.94
CA GLU A 121 6.76 -11.16 -1.54
C GLU A 121 6.60 -10.44 -2.89
N VAL A 122 7.47 -9.48 -3.21
CA VAL A 122 7.39 -8.68 -4.44
C VAL A 122 8.44 -9.10 -5.47
N GLN A 123 9.65 -9.49 -5.07
CA GLN A 123 10.70 -9.90 -6.03
C GLN A 123 10.35 -11.16 -6.83
N THR A 124 9.56 -12.06 -6.25
CA THR A 124 9.22 -13.35 -6.88
C THR A 124 7.98 -13.29 -7.76
N ASN A 125 7.25 -12.18 -7.74
CA ASN A 125 5.89 -12.08 -8.29
C ASN A 125 5.80 -10.96 -9.33
N ASP A 126 4.86 -11.10 -10.26
CA ASP A 126 4.51 -10.05 -11.23
C ASP A 126 3.58 -9.01 -10.59
N LEU A 127 3.29 -7.91 -11.29
CA LEU A 127 2.44 -6.86 -10.76
C LEU A 127 1.04 -7.37 -10.41
N LYS A 128 0.51 -8.30 -11.20
CA LYS A 128 -0.81 -8.89 -11.00
C LYS A 128 -0.89 -9.65 -9.68
N GLU A 129 0.06 -10.54 -9.42
CA GLU A 129 0.12 -11.31 -8.18
C GLU A 129 0.42 -10.40 -6.98
N VAL A 130 1.25 -9.37 -7.14
CA VAL A 130 1.50 -8.39 -6.07
C VAL A 130 0.22 -7.66 -5.69
N VAL A 131 -0.56 -7.17 -6.65
CA VAL A 131 -1.82 -6.46 -6.38
C VAL A 131 -2.84 -7.37 -5.70
N ASN A 132 -2.91 -8.65 -6.08
CA ASN A 132 -3.79 -9.62 -5.42
C ASN A 132 -3.42 -9.89 -3.96
N LYS A 133 -2.17 -9.63 -3.55
CA LYS A 133 -1.72 -9.77 -2.15
C LYS A 133 -1.99 -8.51 -1.30
N LEU A 134 -2.32 -7.36 -1.91
CA LEU A 134 -2.46 -6.07 -1.21
C LEU A 134 -3.76 -5.97 -0.41
#